data_AF-A0AAV9B019-F1
#
_entry.id   AF-A0AAV9B019-F1
#
_cell.length_a   1.000
_cell.length_b   1.000
_cell.length_c   1.000
_cell.angle_alpha   90.00
_cell.angle_beta   90.00
_cell.angle_gamma   90.00
#
_symmetry.space_group_name_H-M   'P 1'
#
loop_
_entity.id
_entity.type
_entity.pdbx_description
1 polymer ?
#
loop_
_entity_poly.entity_id
_entity_poly.type
_entity_poly.pdbx_seq_one_letter_code
_entity_poly.pdbx_strand_id
1 'polypeptide(L)'
;MARNAIAVVLLIAVMAASAMASPTQTQDQHILNLKKCYEDLSKIPGCIDDVIKSIVQSFLNQYEFKIRPACCELAVDVTEDCWRTILYPGYNPKYVAAVKKTCAAHAKSLLH
;
A
#
# COMPACT_ATOMS: atom_id res chain seq x y z
N MET A 1 -34.28 44.62 5.88
CA MET A 1 -32.83 44.42 5.58
C MET A 1 -32.13 43.43 6.54
N ALA A 2 -32.86 42.62 7.32
CA ALA A 2 -32.25 41.66 8.27
C ALA A 2 -32.17 40.21 7.76
N ARG A 3 -32.99 39.81 6.77
CA ARG A 3 -32.99 38.45 6.21
C ARG A 3 -31.70 38.11 5.45
N ASN A 4 -31.09 39.09 4.78
CA ASN A 4 -29.85 38.91 4.03
C ASN A 4 -28.63 38.81 4.95
N ALA A 5 -28.64 39.50 6.10
CA ALA A 5 -27.57 39.42 7.09
C ALA A 5 -27.50 38.03 7.76
N ILE A 6 -28.66 37.40 8.03
CA ILE A 6 -28.74 36.06 8.63
C ILE A 6 -28.20 34.99 7.66
N ALA A 7 -28.51 35.10 6.37
CA ALA A 7 -27.97 34.18 5.35
C ALA A 7 -26.43 34.31 5.21
N VAL A 8 -25.90 35.53 5.29
CA VAL A 8 -24.45 35.78 5.22
C VAL A 8 -23.73 35.25 6.47
N VAL A 9 -24.32 35.40 7.66
CA VAL A 9 -23.75 34.88 8.92
C VAL A 9 -23.73 33.34 8.94
N LEU A 10 -24.75 32.67 8.38
CA LEU A 10 -24.78 31.20 8.27
C LEU A 10 -23.73 30.65 7.30
N LEU A 11 -23.46 31.33 6.18
CA LEU A 11 -22.43 30.92 5.22
C LEU A 11 -21.02 31.01 5.81
N ILE A 12 -20.75 32.04 6.63
CA ILE A 12 -19.45 32.21 7.29
C ILE A 12 -19.22 31.12 8.35
N ALA A 13 -20.28 30.70 9.07
CA ALA A 13 -20.19 29.62 10.06
C ALA A 13 -19.87 28.24 9.43
N VAL A 14 -20.34 27.98 8.20
CA VAL A 14 -20.00 26.75 7.46
C VAL A 14 -18.51 26.72 7.08
N MET A 15 -17.91 27.88 6.79
CA MET A 15 -16.48 27.99 6.43
C MET A 15 -15.55 27.85 7.64
N ALA A 16 -16.05 28.04 8.88
CA ALA A 16 -15.28 27.79 10.10
C ALA A 16 -15.30 26.31 10.52
N ALA A 17 -16.30 25.55 10.08
CA ALA A 17 -16.41 24.12 10.37
C ALA A 17 -15.54 23.23 9.45
N SER A 18 -15.05 23.75 8.32
CA SER A 18 -14.13 23.03 7.42
C SER A 18 -12.65 23.13 7.84
N ALA A 19 -12.34 23.80 8.96
CA ALA A 19 -10.98 23.92 9.48
C ALA A 19 -10.41 22.64 10.11
N MET A 20 -11.11 21.50 10.06
CA MET A 20 -10.63 20.23 10.62
C MET A 20 -10.64 19.08 9.61
N ALA A 21 -9.99 19.26 8.46
CA ALA A 21 -9.44 18.16 7.67
C ALA A 21 -8.35 18.68 6.74
N SER A 22 -7.13 18.86 7.26
CA SER A 22 -5.96 19.12 6.43
C SER A 22 -5.72 17.92 5.50
N PRO A 23 -5.68 18.08 4.17
CA PRO A 23 -5.33 17.00 3.24
C PRO A 23 -3.87 16.52 3.38
N THR A 24 -3.02 17.28 4.07
CA THR A 24 -1.60 16.94 4.31
C THR A 24 -1.41 15.74 5.24
N GLN A 25 -2.32 15.54 6.20
CA GLN A 25 -2.12 14.57 7.29
C GLN A 25 -2.29 13.10 6.84
N THR A 26 -3.09 12.86 5.80
CA THR A 26 -3.35 11.51 5.25
C THR A 26 -2.23 11.06 4.31
N GLN A 27 -1.64 11.99 3.56
CA GLN A 27 -0.58 11.68 2.60
C GLN A 27 0.75 11.38 3.29
N ASP A 28 1.14 12.19 4.29
CA ASP A 28 2.38 11.96 5.04
C ASP A 28 2.34 10.64 5.84
N GLN A 29 1.18 10.30 6.40
CA GLN A 29 0.95 9.03 7.08
C GLN A 29 1.07 7.83 6.12
N HIS A 30 0.48 7.90 4.93
CA HIS A 30 0.55 6.80 3.97
C HIS A 30 1.99 6.56 3.49
N ILE A 31 2.74 7.63 3.19
CA ILE A 31 4.15 7.54 2.80
C ILE A 31 4.99 6.91 3.91
N LEU A 32 4.80 7.32 5.17
CA LEU A 32 5.52 6.75 6.31
C LEU A 32 5.21 5.26 6.51
N ASN A 33 3.94 4.89 6.42
CA ASN A 33 3.50 3.49 6.54
C ASN A 33 4.03 2.65 5.39
N LEU A 34 4.05 3.19 4.17
CA LEU A 34 4.60 2.53 2.99
C LEU A 34 6.10 2.26 3.16
N LYS A 35 6.85 3.26 3.63
CA LYS A 35 8.28 3.10 3.92
C LYS A 35 8.51 1.98 4.94
N LYS A 36 7.73 1.96 6.02
CA LYS A 36 7.82 0.91 7.06
C LYS A 36 7.52 -0.47 6.49
N CYS A 37 6.53 -0.59 5.61
CA CYS A 37 6.18 -1.85 4.98
C CYS A 37 7.22 -2.39 3.99
N TYR A 38 8.07 -1.52 3.44
CA TYR A 38 9.21 -1.91 2.61
C TYR A 38 10.51 -2.09 3.39
N GLU A 39 10.54 -1.81 4.70
CA GLU A 39 11.76 -1.78 5.49
C GLU A 39 12.49 -3.12 5.46
N ASP A 40 11.78 -4.23 5.70
CA ASP A 40 12.37 -5.56 5.64
C ASP A 40 12.79 -5.92 4.21
N LEU A 41 11.94 -5.70 3.22
CA LEU A 41 12.24 -5.95 1.81
C LEU A 41 13.50 -5.20 1.35
N SER A 42 13.74 -3.99 1.87
CA SER A 42 14.91 -3.18 1.52
C SER A 42 16.25 -3.78 1.95
N LYS A 43 16.25 -4.75 2.88
CA LYS A 43 17.46 -5.47 3.32
C LYS A 43 18.10 -6.28 2.19
N ILE A 44 17.33 -6.64 1.16
CA ILE A 44 17.80 -7.35 -0.02
C ILE A 44 17.79 -6.40 -1.23
N PRO A 45 18.97 -6.06 -1.79
CA PRO A 45 19.05 -5.19 -2.96
C PRO A 45 18.16 -5.68 -4.11
N GLY A 46 17.28 -4.81 -4.59
CA GLY A 46 16.34 -5.08 -5.69
C GLY A 46 15.09 -5.89 -5.30
N CYS A 47 14.87 -6.22 -4.03
CA CYS A 47 13.67 -6.95 -3.61
C CYS A 47 12.39 -6.11 -3.73
N ILE A 48 12.49 -4.80 -3.43
CA ILE A 48 11.39 -3.86 -3.69
C ILE A 48 11.03 -3.84 -5.18
N ASP A 49 12.03 -3.79 -6.07
CA ASP A 49 11.81 -3.80 -7.53
C ASP A 49 11.14 -5.10 -8.00
N ASP A 50 11.54 -6.24 -7.43
CA ASP A 50 10.93 -7.54 -7.72
C ASP A 50 9.44 -7.55 -7.33
N VAL A 51 9.10 -7.01 -6.15
CA VAL A 51 7.70 -6.87 -5.69
C VAL A 51 6.94 -5.94 -6.64
N ILE A 52 7.47 -4.75 -6.95
CA ILE A 52 6.79 -3.79 -7.84
C ILE A 52 6.57 -4.40 -9.23
N LYS A 53 7.58 -5.06 -9.81
CA LYS A 53 7.44 -5.74 -11.11
C LYS A 53 6.39 -6.84 -11.08
N SER A 54 6.34 -7.62 -10.00
CA SER A 54 5.30 -8.64 -9.80
C SER A 54 3.90 -8.04 -9.71
N ILE A 55 3.74 -6.91 -9.01
CA ILE A 55 2.47 -6.18 -8.93
C ILE A 55 2.04 -5.72 -10.34
N VAL A 56 2.94 -5.07 -11.08
CA VAL A 56 2.66 -4.60 -12.45
C VAL A 56 2.27 -5.75 -13.37
N GLN A 57 3.00 -6.86 -13.33
CA GLN A 57 2.69 -8.06 -14.12
C GLN A 57 1.31 -8.64 -13.76
N SER A 58 0.97 -8.67 -12.47
CA SER A 58 -0.36 -9.09 -12.02
C SER A 58 -1.47 -8.21 -12.58
N PHE A 59 -1.26 -6.89 -12.70
CA PHE A 59 -2.25 -5.99 -13.32
C PHE A 59 -2.41 -6.21 -14.82
N LEU A 60 -1.34 -6.68 -15.49
CA LEU A 60 -1.37 -7.06 -16.90
C LEU A 60 -1.96 -8.45 -17.15
N ASN A 61 -2.51 -9.11 -16.13
CA ASN A 61 -2.92 -10.53 -16.14
C ASN A 61 -1.78 -11.49 -16.54
N GLN A 62 -0.54 -11.04 -16.38
CA GLN A 62 0.66 -11.84 -16.54
C GLN A 62 0.99 -12.39 -15.16
N TYR A 63 0.43 -13.55 -14.82
CA TYR A 63 0.66 -14.24 -13.53
C TYR A 63 2.09 -14.82 -13.42
N GLU A 64 3.09 -14.18 -14.02
CA GLU A 64 4.49 -14.49 -13.83
C GLU A 64 4.97 -13.75 -12.56
N PHE A 65 5.12 -14.47 -11.46
CA PHE A 65 5.64 -13.90 -10.22
C PHE A 65 7.17 -13.94 -10.25
N LYS A 66 7.79 -12.88 -10.76
CA LYS A 66 9.26 -12.77 -10.85
C LYS A 66 9.88 -12.21 -9.57
N ILE A 67 9.60 -12.86 -8.44
CA ILE A 67 10.25 -12.56 -7.16
C ILE A 67 11.39 -13.53 -6.96
N ARG A 68 12.62 -13.03 -6.79
CA ARG A 68 13.80 -13.89 -6.60
C ARG A 68 13.69 -14.65 -5.26
N PRO A 69 14.25 -15.88 -5.16
CA PRO A 69 14.18 -16.69 -3.94
C PRO A 69 14.62 -15.96 -2.67
N ALA A 70 15.73 -15.21 -2.73
CA ALA A 70 16.20 -14.41 -1.59
C ALA A 70 15.15 -13.38 -1.14
N CYS A 71 14.49 -12.69 -2.07
CA CYS A 71 13.42 -11.75 -1.74
C CYS A 71 12.17 -12.46 -1.18
N CYS A 72 11.91 -13.69 -1.64
CA CYS A 72 10.78 -14.49 -1.17
C CYS A 72 10.85 -14.87 0.31
N GLU A 73 12.04 -15.01 0.88
CA GLU A 73 12.23 -15.23 2.33
C GLU A 73 11.64 -14.10 3.17
N LEU A 74 11.70 -12.85 2.67
CA LEU A 74 11.13 -11.68 3.34
C LEU A 74 9.69 -11.39 2.91
N ALA A 75 9.36 -11.63 1.64
CA ALA A 75 8.03 -11.34 1.09
C ALA A 75 6.92 -12.20 1.70
N VAL A 76 7.22 -13.44 2.13
CA VAL A 76 6.24 -14.31 2.80
C VAL A 76 5.83 -13.78 4.17
N ASP A 77 6.74 -13.09 4.86
CA ASP A 77 6.55 -12.54 6.21
C ASP A 77 5.93 -11.14 6.19
N VAL A 78 5.79 -10.50 5.03
CA VAL A 78 5.07 -9.23 4.90
C VAL A 78 3.62 -9.41 5.38
N THR A 79 3.24 -8.59 6.35
CA THR A 79 1.93 -8.63 7.00
C THR A 79 0.82 -8.23 6.04
N GLU A 80 -0.41 -8.68 6.31
CA GLU A 80 -1.58 -8.29 5.51
C GLU A 80 -1.83 -6.77 5.51
N ASP A 81 -1.59 -6.11 6.63
CA ASP A 81 -1.70 -4.64 6.71
C ASP A 81 -0.69 -3.97 5.78
N CYS A 82 0.54 -4.49 5.71
CA CYS A 82 1.53 -3.96 4.79
C CYS A 82 1.21 -4.25 3.33
N TRP A 83 0.69 -5.43 3.01
CA TRP A 83 0.17 -5.68 1.65
C TRP A 83 -0.95 -4.71 1.29
N ARG A 84 -1.83 -4.37 2.23
CA ARG A 84 -2.89 -3.38 2.03
C ARG A 84 -2.31 -1.98 1.80
N THR A 85 -1.29 -1.58 2.56
CA THR A 85 -0.61 -0.29 2.37
C THR A 85 0.10 -0.21 1.02
N ILE A 86 0.82 -1.27 0.63
CA ILE A 86 1.57 -1.37 -0.63
C ILE A 86 0.65 -1.34 -1.84
N LEU A 87 -0.45 -2.09 -1.80
CA LEU A 87 -1.38 -2.23 -2.92
C LEU A 87 -2.47 -1.16 -2.95
N TYR A 88 -2.47 -0.20 -2.02
CA TYR A 88 -3.43 0.90 -2.03
C TYR A 88 -3.33 1.70 -3.34
N PRO A 89 -4.46 2.07 -3.98
CA PRO A 89 -5.86 1.90 -3.54
C PRO A 89 -6.55 0.60 -4.01
N GLY A 90 -5.83 -0.38 -4.55
CA GLY A 90 -6.38 -1.58 -5.19
C GLY A 90 -5.91 -2.92 -4.60
N TYR A 91 -5.98 -3.08 -3.27
CA TYR A 91 -5.62 -4.34 -2.60
C TYR A 91 -6.41 -5.53 -3.17
N ASN A 92 -5.69 -6.57 -3.62
CA ASN A 92 -6.25 -7.80 -4.14
C ASN A 92 -5.75 -9.01 -3.30
N PRO A 93 -6.60 -9.65 -2.48
CA PRO A 93 -6.18 -10.76 -1.63
C PRO A 93 -5.75 -12.00 -2.43
N LYS A 94 -6.24 -12.18 -3.67
CA LYS A 94 -5.80 -13.29 -4.52
C LYS A 94 -4.36 -13.12 -4.98
N TYR A 95 -3.94 -11.88 -5.27
CA TYR A 95 -2.55 -11.56 -5.58
C TYR A 95 -1.64 -11.86 -4.39
N VAL A 96 -2.01 -11.40 -3.20
CA VAL A 96 -1.23 -11.63 -1.96
C VAL A 96 -1.10 -13.12 -1.66
N ALA A 97 -2.20 -13.88 -1.79
CA ALA A 97 -2.17 -15.33 -1.62
C ALA A 97 -1.24 -16.02 -2.65
N ALA A 98 -1.23 -15.55 -3.90
CA ALA A 98 -0.37 -16.09 -4.94
C ALA A 98 1.12 -15.79 -4.70
N VAL A 99 1.46 -14.58 -4.23
CA VAL A 99 2.82 -14.22 -3.81
C VAL A 99 3.29 -15.13 -2.68
N LYS A 100 2.51 -15.24 -1.59
CA LYS A 100 2.85 -16.07 -0.44
C LYS A 100 3.02 -17.54 -0.81
N LYS A 101 2.11 -18.08 -1.64
CA LYS A 101 2.20 -19.45 -2.13
C LYS A 101 3.46 -19.69 -2.97
N THR A 102 3.76 -18.81 -3.92
CA THR A 102 4.93 -18.93 -4.80
C THR A 102 6.22 -18.83 -3.98
N CYS A 103 6.31 -17.84 -3.09
CA CYS A 103 7.48 -17.64 -2.25
C CYS A 103 7.71 -18.77 -1.24
N ALA A 104 6.65 -19.32 -0.63
CA ALA A 104 6.77 -20.51 0.21
C ALA A 104 7.29 -21.74 -0.56
N ALA A 105 6.93 -21.87 -1.84
CA ALA A 105 7.43 -22.96 -2.68
C ALA A 105 8.93 -22.82 -2.98
N HIS A 106 9.42 -21.58 -3.18
CA HIS A 106 10.85 -21.31 -3.34
C HIS A 106 11.65 -21.66 -2.08
N ALA A 107 11.16 -21.29 -0.89
CA ALA A 107 11.80 -21.66 0.38
C ALA A 107 11.88 -23.20 0.55
N LYS A 108 10.82 -23.92 0.16
CA LYS A 108 10.77 -25.39 0.22
C LYS A 108 11.71 -26.07 -0.80
N SER A 109 11.95 -25.44 -1.94
CA SER A 109 12.85 -25.96 -2.99
C SER A 109 14.34 -25.83 -2.65
N LEU A 110 14.71 -25.01 -1.66
CA LEU A 110 16.10 -24.84 -1.20
C LEU A 110 16.49 -25.83 -0.09
N LEU A 111 15.54 -26.65 0.37
CA LEU A 111 15.71 -27.67 1.42
C LEU A 111 15.79 -29.12 0.87
N HIS A 112 15.85 -29.28 -0.45
CA HIS A 112 16.10 -30.54 -1.15
C HIS A 112 17.25 -30.34 -2.15
#